data_AF-A0A4P9WCD1-F1
#
_entry.id   AF-A0A4P9WCD1-F1
#
_cell.length_a   1.000
_cell.length_b   1.000
_cell.length_c   1.000
_cell.angle_alpha   90.00
_cell.angle_beta   90.00
_cell.angle_gamma   90.00
#
_symmetry.space_group_name_H-M   'P 1'
#
loop_
_entity.id
_entity.type
_entity.pdbx_description
1 polymer ?
#
loop_
_entity_poly.entity_id
_entity_poly.type
_entity_poly.pdbx_seq_one_letter_code
_entity_poly.pdbx_strand_id
1 'polypeptide(L)'
;VVVYAIPKTTPKNPDALIAALAEAIKAGIGKFAGAKRIVLVPELPKTRSGKIMRRVLRKLWAGEMGDLGDLSTITDPAIVGVIRERIVKGDVKAKLMGNWHGKWATTGGVDLHATDQLHLSQPLKAGASA
;
A
#
# COMPACT_ATOMS: atom_id res chain seq x y z
N VAL A 1 -7.75 -4.69 12.98
CA VAL A 1 -7.18 -3.32 12.97
C VAL A 1 -5.93 -3.33 12.10
N VAL A 2 -5.87 -2.45 11.10
CA VAL A 2 -4.67 -2.17 10.29
C VAL A 2 -4.16 -0.81 10.70
N VAL A 3 -2.85 -0.69 10.89
CA VAL A 3 -2.20 0.55 11.31
C VAL A 3 -1.20 0.96 10.26
N TYR A 4 -1.25 2.23 9.85
CA TYR A 4 -0.22 2.85 9.03
C TYR A 4 0.59 3.78 9.93
N ALA A 5 1.91 3.61 9.96
CA ALA A 5 2.80 4.39 10.80
C ALA A 5 3.88 5.06 9.96
N ILE A 6 4.09 6.35 10.22
CA ILE A 6 5.19 7.12 9.64
C ILE A 6 6.29 7.23 10.69
N PRO A 7 7.43 6.52 10.53
CA PRO A 7 8.55 6.68 11.44
C PRO A 7 9.23 8.04 11.18
N LYS A 8 9.62 8.75 12.24
CA LYS A 8 10.31 10.06 12.13
C LYS A 8 11.71 9.92 11.51
N THR A 9 12.32 8.75 11.65
CA THR A 9 13.65 8.42 11.15
C THR A 9 13.64 7.02 10.57
N THR A 10 14.59 6.72 9.69
CA THR A 10 14.75 5.36 9.15
C THR A 10 15.08 4.39 10.28
N PRO A 11 14.22 3.40 10.57
CA PRO A 11 14.49 2.46 11.65
C PRO A 11 15.63 1.52 11.27
N LYS A 12 16.61 1.37 12.16
CA LYS A 12 17.70 0.38 12.01
C LYS A 12 17.17 -1.05 11.99
N ASN A 13 16.10 -1.30 12.76
CA ASN A 13 15.42 -2.60 12.82
C ASN A 13 13.90 -2.39 12.70
N PRO A 14 13.34 -2.52 11.48
CA PRO A 14 11.91 -2.34 11.24
C PRO A 14 11.02 -3.31 12.03
N ASP A 15 11.46 -4.56 12.22
CA ASP A 15 10.66 -5.60 12.87
C ASP A 15 10.52 -5.35 14.38
N ALA A 16 11.63 -4.92 15.00
CA ALA A 16 11.62 -4.50 16.40
C ALA A 16 10.69 -3.30 16.62
N LEU A 17 10.68 -2.33 15.69
CA LEU A 17 9.77 -1.19 15.74
C LEU A 17 8.30 -1.62 15.63
N ILE A 18 8.00 -2.53 14.70
CA ILE A 18 6.64 -3.07 14.52
C ILE A 18 6.18 -3.80 15.79
N ALA A 19 7.03 -4.62 16.41
CA ALA A 19 6.73 -5.30 17.66
C ALA A 19 6.46 -4.31 18.79
N ALA A 20 7.32 -3.30 18.95
CA ALA A 20 7.15 -2.26 19.95
C ALA A 20 5.86 -1.46 19.77
N LEU A 21 5.50 -1.10 18.53
CA LEU A 21 4.25 -0.42 18.21
C LEU A 21 3.02 -1.29 18.53
N ALA A 22 3.07 -2.58 18.24
CA ALA A 22 1.98 -3.50 18.56
C ALA A 22 1.74 -3.60 20.07
N GLU A 23 2.81 -3.67 20.87
CA GLU A 23 2.71 -3.66 22.33
C GLU A 23 2.23 -2.31 22.87
N ALA A 24 2.73 -1.20 22.34
CA ALA A 24 2.29 0.14 22.73
C ALA A 24 0.78 0.35 22.50
N ILE A 25 0.23 -0.15 21.38
CA ILE A 25 -1.20 -0.08 21.09
C ILE A 25 -2.01 -0.90 22.10
N LYS A 26 -1.56 -2.13 22.42
CA LYS A 26 -2.23 -2.98 23.41
C LYS A 26 -2.20 -2.35 24.80
N ALA A 27 -1.08 -1.74 25.18
CA ALA A 27 -0.92 -1.09 26.48
C ALA A 27 -1.77 0.19 26.59
N GLY A 28 -1.83 1.00 25.53
CA GLY A 28 -2.54 2.28 25.56
C GLY A 28 -4.06 2.17 25.37
N ILE A 29 -4.52 1.27 24.50
CA ILE A 29 -5.97 1.16 24.17
C ILE A 29 -6.59 -0.10 24.79
N GLY A 30 -5.82 -1.20 24.88
CA GLY A 30 -6.27 -2.48 25.41
C GLY A 30 -6.11 -3.64 24.42
N LYS A 31 -6.26 -4.87 24.92
CA LYS A 31 -6.05 -6.11 24.13
C LYS A 31 -6.93 -6.20 22.87
N PHE A 32 -8.16 -5.65 22.90
CA PHE A 32 -9.08 -5.67 21.76
C PHE A 32 -8.60 -4.81 20.58
N ALA A 33 -7.75 -3.81 20.84
CA ALA A 33 -7.21 -2.90 19.83
C ALA A 33 -5.94 -3.42 19.15
N GLY A 34 -5.51 -4.65 19.46
CA GLY A 34 -4.32 -5.27 18.90
C GLY A 34 -4.25 -5.11 17.36
N ALA A 35 -3.18 -4.47 16.90
CA ALA A 35 -2.93 -4.29 15.48
C ALA A 35 -2.67 -5.66 14.83
N LYS A 36 -3.54 -6.05 13.87
CA LYS A 36 -3.34 -7.29 13.10
C LYS A 36 -2.18 -7.13 12.11
N ARG A 37 -2.03 -5.91 11.58
CA ARG A 37 -1.02 -5.51 10.60
C ARG A 37 -0.60 -4.07 10.87
N ILE A 38 0.70 -3.82 10.78
CA ILE A 38 1.32 -2.49 10.88
C ILE A 38 2.16 -2.30 9.62
N VAL A 39 1.90 -1.23 8.88
CA VAL A 39 2.62 -0.89 7.64
C VAL A 39 3.40 0.40 7.88
N LEU A 40 4.71 0.32 7.71
CA LEU A 40 5.58 1.50 7.77
C LEU A 40 5.59 2.19 6.40
N VAL A 41 5.17 3.45 6.38
CA VAL A 41 5.03 4.27 5.17
C VAL A 41 5.76 5.60 5.36
N PRO A 42 6.36 6.18 4.30
CA PRO A 42 7.05 7.46 4.42
C PRO A 42 6.06 8.62 4.64
N GLU A 43 4.87 8.52 4.05
CA GLU A 43 3.80 9.50 4.19
C GLU A 43 2.42 8.84 4.02
N LEU A 44 1.36 9.55 4.42
CA LEU A 44 -0.04 9.17 4.23
C LEU A 44 -0.68 10.02 3.12
N PRO A 45 -1.67 9.50 2.39
CA PRO A 45 -2.37 10.26 1.38
C PRO A 45 -3.15 11.38 2.06
N LYS A 46 -2.73 12.62 1.80
CA LYS A 46 -3.35 13.83 2.34
C LYS A 46 -3.93 14.67 1.22
N THR A 47 -5.04 15.34 1.51
CA THR A 47 -5.57 16.40 0.64
C THR A 47 -4.66 17.63 0.65
N ARG A 48 -4.87 18.57 -0.28
CA ARG A 48 -4.23 19.89 -0.25
C ARG A 48 -4.45 20.66 1.07
N SER A 49 -5.51 20.35 1.81
CA SER A 49 -5.81 20.88 3.15
C SER A 49 -5.18 20.07 4.30
N GLY A 50 -4.36 19.06 4.01
CA GLY A 50 -3.67 18.23 5.00
C GLY A 50 -4.52 17.11 5.61
N LYS A 51 -5.79 16.95 5.21
CA LYS A 51 -6.67 15.89 5.75
C LYS A 51 -6.27 14.53 5.20
N ILE A 52 -6.14 13.54 6.09
CA ILE A 52 -5.80 12.16 5.70
C ILE A 52 -6.99 11.52 4.96
N MET A 53 -6.76 11.06 3.73
CA MET A 53 -7.74 10.35 2.91
C MET A 53 -7.84 8.88 3.30
N ARG A 54 -8.44 8.61 4.47
CA ARG A 54 -8.62 7.25 5.01
C ARG A 54 -9.35 6.30 4.05
N ARG A 55 -10.21 6.82 3.17
CA ARG A 55 -10.90 6.05 2.12
C ARG A 55 -9.91 5.32 1.21
N VAL A 56 -8.87 6.02 0.76
CA VAL A 56 -7.82 5.46 -0.12
C VAL A 56 -7.08 4.35 0.59
N LEU A 57 -6.64 4.57 1.84
CA LEU A 57 -5.96 3.56 2.65
C LEU A 57 -6.79 2.27 2.84
N ARG A 58 -8.12 2.38 2.96
CA ARG A 58 -9.01 1.21 3.05
C ARG A 58 -9.10 0.46 1.73
N LYS A 59 -9.26 1.16 0.60
CA LYS A 59 -9.33 0.53 -0.72
C LYS A 59 -8.00 -0.09 -1.14
N LEU A 60 -6.87 0.56 -0.84
CA LEU A 60 -5.53 0.00 -1.00
C LEU A 60 -5.36 -1.32 -0.23
N TRP A 61 -5.85 -1.35 1.01
CA TRP A 61 -5.83 -2.58 1.81
C TRP A 61 -6.73 -3.69 1.26
N ALA A 62 -7.88 -3.31 0.67
CA ALA A 62 -8.81 -4.23 0.04
C ALA A 62 -8.36 -4.73 -1.34
N GLY A 63 -7.33 -4.13 -1.94
CA GLY A 63 -6.87 -4.44 -3.30
C GLY A 63 -7.71 -3.80 -4.42
N GLU A 64 -8.63 -2.89 -4.10
CA GLU A 64 -9.59 -2.28 -5.02
C GLU A 64 -9.01 -1.03 -5.72
N MET A 65 -8.01 -1.23 -6.60
CA MET A 65 -7.31 -0.13 -7.28
C MET A 65 -8.12 0.56 -8.38
N GLY A 66 -9.02 -0.18 -9.05
CA GLY A 66 -9.82 0.34 -10.15
C GLY A 66 -10.89 1.35 -9.72
N ASP A 67 -11.20 1.40 -8.42
CA ASP A 67 -12.23 2.26 -7.85
C ASP A 67 -11.67 3.12 -6.71
N LEU A 68 -10.49 3.72 -6.87
CA LEU A 68 -9.97 4.65 -5.86
C LEU A 68 -10.76 5.98 -5.77
N GLY A 69 -11.81 6.14 -6.60
CA GLY A 69 -12.62 7.36 -6.70
C GLY A 69 -11.78 8.59 -7.05
N ASP A 70 -12.26 9.77 -6.68
CA ASP A 70 -11.53 11.02 -6.96
C ASP A 70 -10.27 11.17 -6.09
N LEU A 71 -9.13 11.33 -6.77
CA LEU A 71 -7.79 11.55 -6.22
C LEU A 71 -7.23 12.95 -6.58
N SER A 72 -7.96 13.78 -7.32
CA SER A 72 -7.52 15.11 -7.80
C SER A 72 -7.14 16.08 -6.68
N THR A 73 -7.66 15.82 -5.48
CA THR A 73 -7.44 16.61 -4.26
C THR A 73 -6.22 16.18 -3.45
N ILE A 74 -5.57 15.06 -3.80
CA ILE A 74 -4.35 14.58 -3.15
C ILE A 74 -3.18 15.48 -3.52
N THR A 75 -2.37 15.84 -2.53
CA THR A 75 -1.17 16.67 -2.74
C THR A 75 -0.09 15.93 -3.52
N ASP A 76 0.18 14.67 -3.15
CA ASP A 76 1.13 13.80 -3.83
C ASP A 76 0.45 12.47 -4.23
N PRO A 77 0.04 12.29 -5.49
CA PRO A 77 -0.55 11.04 -5.96
C PRO A 77 0.41 9.84 -5.93
N ALA A 78 1.73 10.06 -6.00
CA ALA A 78 2.72 8.97 -6.04
C ALA A 78 2.74 8.16 -4.74
N ILE A 79 2.39 8.79 -3.60
CA ILE A 79 2.32 8.12 -2.30
C ILE A 79 1.36 6.92 -2.30
N VAL A 80 0.33 6.94 -3.14
CA VAL A 80 -0.63 5.84 -3.27
C VAL A 80 0.06 4.56 -3.78
N GLY A 81 0.94 4.71 -4.78
CA GLY A 81 1.75 3.61 -5.30
C GLY A 81 2.75 3.08 -4.28
N VAL A 82 3.44 3.98 -3.57
CA VAL A 82 4.41 3.62 -2.52
C VAL A 82 3.72 2.86 -1.39
N ILE A 83 2.56 3.32 -0.92
CA ILE A 83 1.81 2.64 0.13
C ILE A 83 1.35 1.26 -0.34
N ARG A 84 0.89 1.13 -1.59
CA ARG A 84 0.52 -0.16 -2.17
C ARG A 84 1.71 -1.12 -2.17
N GLU A 85 2.86 -0.66 -2.65
CA GLU A 85 4.08 -1.47 -2.64
C GLU A 85 4.47 -1.89 -1.22
N ARG A 86 4.33 -0.99 -0.24
CA ARG A 86 4.56 -1.31 1.18
C ARG A 86 3.55 -2.29 1.76
N ILE A 87 2.30 -2.29 1.29
CA ILE A 87 1.30 -3.29 1.69
C ILE A 87 1.70 -4.67 1.15
N VAL A 88 2.17 -4.75 -0.10
CA VAL A 88 2.59 -6.00 -0.75
C VAL A 88 3.92 -6.52 -0.20
N LYS A 89 4.94 -5.66 -0.08
CA LYS A 89 6.26 -6.00 0.47
C LYS A 89 6.22 -6.22 1.99
N GLY A 90 5.28 -5.58 2.68
CA GLY A 90 5.13 -5.58 4.14
C GLY A 90 4.55 -6.85 4.74
N ASP A 91 4.47 -7.95 3.97
CA ASP A 91 4.07 -9.28 4.43
C ASP A 91 5.11 -9.97 5.34
N VAL A 92 5.76 -9.23 6.24
CA VAL A 92 6.59 -9.78 7.33
C VAL A 92 5.75 -10.57 8.36
N LYS A 93 4.44 -10.75 8.11
CA LYS A 93 3.52 -11.47 9.02
C LYS A 93 2.50 -12.37 8.31
N ALA A 94 2.79 -12.86 7.10
CA ALA A 94 2.07 -14.03 6.57
C ALA A 94 2.29 -15.30 7.41
N LYS A 95 3.29 -15.32 8.30
CA LYS A 95 3.64 -16.49 9.13
C LYS A 95 2.93 -16.58 10.50
N LEU A 96 2.28 -15.51 10.98
CA LEU A 96 1.70 -15.49 12.35
C LEU A 96 0.17 -15.59 12.40
N MET A 97 -0.54 -15.66 11.26
CA MET A 97 -1.93 -16.08 11.22
C MET A 97 -2.15 -16.92 9.96
N GLY A 98 -2.48 -18.20 10.16
CA GLY A 98 -2.81 -19.14 9.09
C GLY A 98 -3.95 -18.62 8.21
N ASN A 99 -3.81 -18.88 6.92
CA ASN A 99 -4.79 -18.71 5.85
C ASN A 99 -5.44 -17.32 5.74
N TRP A 100 -4.78 -16.45 4.98
CA TRP A 100 -5.47 -15.35 4.28
C TRP A 100 -5.62 -15.70 2.80
N HIS A 101 -6.86 -15.85 2.33
CA HIS A 101 -7.21 -16.17 0.94
C HIS A 101 -7.48 -14.90 0.11
N GLY A 102 -6.59 -13.92 0.18
CA GLY A 102 -6.56 -12.85 -0.82
C GLY A 102 -5.73 -13.31 -2.01
N LYS A 103 -6.36 -13.93 -3.03
CA LYS A 103 -5.67 -14.21 -4.30
C LYS A 103 -5.27 -12.88 -4.94
N TRP A 104 -4.02 -12.46 -4.74
CA TRP A 104 -3.34 -11.60 -5.69
C TRP A 104 -2.91 -12.53 -6.81
N ALA A 105 -3.45 -12.33 -8.01
CA ALA A 105 -2.96 -13.02 -9.19
C ALA A 105 -1.53 -12.54 -9.45
N THR A 106 -0.53 -13.28 -8.95
CA THR A 106 0.82 -13.31 -9.51
C THR A 106 0.73 -14.03 -10.85
N THR A 107 0.19 -13.34 -11.87
CA THR A 107 0.37 -13.79 -13.25
C THR A 107 1.63 -13.12 -13.78
N GLY A 108 2.73 -13.88 -13.76
CA GLY A 108 3.98 -13.54 -14.43
C GLY A 108 4.86 -12.58 -13.64
N GLY A 109 6.05 -13.05 -13.23
CA GLY A 109 7.05 -12.24 -12.56
C GLY A 109 7.52 -11.04 -13.39
N VAL A 110 6.99 -9.86 -13.07
CA VAL A 110 7.54 -8.57 -13.48
C VAL A 110 7.40 -7.57 -12.34
N ASP A 111 8.54 -7.22 -11.75
CA ASP A 111 8.67 -6.01 -10.95
C ASP A 111 8.53 -4.80 -11.89
N LEU A 112 7.38 -4.14 -11.87
CA LEU A 112 7.18 -2.88 -12.58
C LEU A 112 7.74 -1.72 -11.75
N HIS A 113 9.05 -1.48 -11.88
CA HIS A 113 9.60 -0.13 -11.73
C HIS A 113 9.21 0.65 -13.00
N ALA A 114 8.07 1.33 -12.98
CA ALA A 114 7.70 2.27 -14.04
C ALA A 114 8.21 3.68 -13.68
N THR A 115 9.54 3.82 -13.67
CA THR A 115 10.18 5.09 -14.04
C THR A 115 10.61 4.89 -15.48
N ASP A 116 9.86 5.44 -16.42
CA ASP A 116 10.41 6.09 -17.61
C ASP A 116 9.27 6.63 -18.48
N GLN A 117 9.30 7.95 -18.68
CA GLN A 117 8.75 8.57 -19.87
C GLN A 117 9.56 8.07 -21.06
N LEU A 118 8.90 7.67 -22.15
CA LEU A 118 9.28 8.06 -23.52
C LEU A 118 8.26 7.54 -24.54
N HIS A 119 7.94 8.43 -25.46
CA HIS A 119 7.26 8.21 -26.73
C HIS A 119 7.55 6.86 -27.40
N LEU A 120 6.54 6.22 -28.01
CA LEU A 120 6.41 6.16 -29.47
C LEU A 120 5.14 5.40 -29.91
N SER A 121 4.42 6.04 -30.83
CA SER A 121 3.70 5.46 -31.98
C SER A 121 2.83 4.21 -31.80
N GLN A 122 1.52 4.42 -32.00
CA GLN A 122 0.60 3.42 -32.57
C GLN A 122 1.20 2.77 -33.83
N PRO A 123 0.87 1.50 -34.14
CA PRO A 123 0.81 1.07 -35.52
C PRO A 123 -0.60 0.69 -35.97
N LEU A 124 -0.83 1.01 -37.24
CA LEU A 124 -2.01 0.85 -38.07
C LEU A 124 -2.39 -0.61 -38.40
N LYS A 125 -3.62 -0.73 -38.90
CA LYS A 125 -4.33 -1.90 -39.46
C LYS A 125 -3.48 -2.86 -40.33
N ALA A 126 -3.81 -4.15 -40.23
CA ALA A 126 -3.84 -5.12 -41.33
C ALA A 126 -5.16 -5.90 -41.17
N GLY A 127 -6.07 -6.03 -42.14
CA GLY A 127 -5.85 -6.43 -43.53
C GLY A 127 -6.14 -7.92 -43.65
N ALA A 128 -7.38 -8.35 -43.44
CA ALA A 128 -7.81 -9.74 -43.56
C ALA A 128 -8.17 -10.03 -45.03
N SER A 129 -7.42 -10.93 -45.66
CA SER A 129 -7.81 -11.63 -46.88
C SER A 129 -7.36 -13.08 -46.75
N ALA A 130 -8.33 -13.99 -46.78
CA ALA A 130 -8.28 -15.35 -47.31
C ALA A 130 -9.73 -15.84 -47.42
#